data_AF-A0A9X9PTF4-F1
#
_entry.id   AF-A0A9X9PTF4-F1
#
_cell.length_a   1.000
_cell.length_b   1.000
_cell.length_c   1.000
_cell.angle_alpha   90.00
_cell.angle_beta   90.00
_cell.angle_gamma   90.00
#
_symmetry.space_group_name_H-M   'P 1'
#
loop_
_entity.id
_entity.type
_entity.pdbx_description
1 polymer ?
#
loop_
_entity_poly.entity_id
_entity_poly.type
_entity_poly.pdbx_seq_one_letter_code
_entity_poly.pdbx_strand_id
1 'polypeptide(L)'
;MPVAWGTEMPGLELWREETSSERRLQVIYPQHSKLTDKEKTNICYLSFPDSNSGCLGDTQFCFRFRQSSGRRVSLHCLLDHYDKDLPVYLKKDPAYFYGYVYFRQVRDKSLKRGYFQKSLVLISKLPYIHFFHTVLKQIAPEYFEKSEPYLEAACNDVDRWPAPVPGKTLHLPIMGVVMKVRIPTCHDKPGTTQ
;
A
#
# COMPACT_ATOMS: atom_id res chain seq x y z
N MET A 1 23.95 -4.37 2.33
CA MET A 1 22.78 -3.92 1.56
C MET A 1 21.67 -3.59 2.56
N PRO A 2 21.31 -2.32 2.79
CA PRO A 2 20.19 -2.00 3.67
C PRO A 2 18.90 -2.51 3.01
N VAL A 3 18.21 -3.44 3.69
CA VAL A 3 16.91 -3.97 3.25
C VAL A 3 15.88 -2.92 3.65
N ALA A 4 15.63 -1.96 2.76
CA ALA A 4 14.55 -1.01 2.97
C ALA A 4 13.21 -1.69 2.70
N TRP A 5 12.15 -1.24 3.36
CA TRP A 5 10.78 -1.64 3.05
C TRP A 5 10.53 -1.51 1.53
N GLY A 6 11.07 -0.44 0.91
CA GLY A 6 10.96 -0.15 -0.52
C GLY A 6 11.52 -1.21 -1.49
N THR A 7 12.46 -2.08 -1.09
CA THR A 7 12.99 -3.13 -2.02
C THR A 7 12.05 -4.34 -2.15
N GLU A 8 11.12 -4.51 -1.20
CA GLU A 8 10.15 -5.62 -1.17
C GLU A 8 8.68 -5.16 -1.21
N MET A 9 8.43 -3.86 -1.22
CA MET A 9 7.13 -3.26 -1.51
C MET A 9 7.01 -3.11 -3.03
N PRO A 10 6.12 -3.84 -3.72
CA PRO A 10 5.88 -3.61 -5.14
C PRO A 10 5.08 -2.31 -5.38
N GLY A 11 5.61 -1.18 -4.93
CA GLY A 11 5.14 0.12 -5.36
C GLY A 11 3.90 0.70 -4.68
N LEU A 12 3.91 2.03 -4.58
CA LEU A 12 2.77 2.87 -4.34
C LEU A 12 2.09 3.12 -5.70
N GLU A 13 0.91 2.56 -5.91
CA GLU A 13 0.15 2.68 -7.15
C GLU A 13 -1.02 3.66 -7.01
N LEU A 14 -1.05 4.63 -7.92
CA LEU A 14 -1.83 5.84 -7.80
C LEU A 14 -2.99 5.86 -8.79
N TRP A 15 -4.19 6.18 -8.31
CA TRP A 15 -5.35 6.41 -9.15
C TRP A 15 -5.86 7.83 -8.93
N ARG A 16 -6.28 8.48 -10.03
CA ARG A 16 -7.17 9.66 -10.13
C ARG A 16 -8.27 9.25 -11.11
N GLU A 17 -9.54 9.51 -10.83
CA GLU A 17 -10.57 9.52 -11.87
C GLU A 17 -10.84 10.97 -12.22
N GLU A 18 -10.66 11.34 -13.48
CA GLU A 18 -11.32 12.51 -14.04
C GLU A 18 -11.71 12.20 -15.49
N THR A 19 -13.01 12.05 -15.70
CA THR A 19 -13.71 12.20 -16.99
C THR A 19 -13.51 11.16 -18.10
N SER A 20 -13.60 9.86 -17.82
CA SER A 20 -14.15 8.90 -18.79
C SER A 20 -14.48 7.60 -18.07
N SER A 21 -15.45 6.84 -18.56
CA SER A 21 -16.04 5.65 -17.92
C SER A 21 -15.10 4.44 -17.74
N GLU A 22 -13.78 4.64 -17.74
CA GLU A 22 -12.76 3.60 -17.74
C GLU A 22 -11.83 3.71 -16.51
N ARG A 23 -11.74 2.62 -15.74
CA ARG A 23 -10.79 2.47 -14.63
C ARG A 23 -9.37 2.33 -15.20
N ARG A 24 -8.57 3.39 -15.19
CA ARG A 24 -7.24 3.42 -15.79
C ARG A 24 -6.15 3.80 -14.80
N LEU A 25 -5.04 3.06 -14.85
CA LEU A 25 -3.86 3.30 -14.03
C LEU A 25 -3.19 4.59 -14.49
N GLN A 26 -3.02 5.57 -13.60
CA GLN A 26 -2.41 6.86 -13.94
C GLN A 26 -0.92 6.91 -13.62
N VAL A 27 -0.52 6.54 -12.40
CA VAL A 27 0.89 6.62 -12.00
C VAL A 27 1.30 5.42 -11.16
N ILE A 28 2.49 4.89 -11.43
CA ILE A 28 3.11 3.82 -10.65
C ILE A 28 4.39 4.39 -10.06
N TYR A 29 4.53 4.29 -8.73
CA TYR A 29 5.80 4.54 -8.06
C TYR A 29 6.27 3.30 -7.33
N PRO A 30 7.58 3.01 -7.32
CA PRO A 30 8.58 3.65 -8.17
C PRO A 30 8.30 3.34 -9.66
N GLN A 31 8.66 4.26 -10.56
CA GLN A 31 8.34 4.16 -11.99
C GLN A 31 8.91 2.91 -12.67
N HIS A 32 9.95 2.32 -12.08
CA HIS A 32 10.57 1.07 -12.53
C HIS A 32 9.91 -0.18 -11.94
N SER A 33 8.73 -0.04 -11.31
CA SER A 33 7.98 -1.17 -10.77
C SER A 33 7.69 -2.18 -11.89
N LYS A 34 8.17 -3.40 -11.67
CA LYS A 34 7.87 -4.52 -12.54
C LYS A 34 6.50 -4.99 -12.09
N LEU A 35 5.40 -4.56 -12.67
CA LEU A 35 4.09 -5.21 -12.51
C LEU A 35 3.62 -5.64 -13.90
N THR A 36 3.11 -6.87 -14.00
CA THR A 36 2.59 -7.38 -15.28
C THR A 36 1.29 -6.65 -15.65
N ASP A 37 0.91 -6.64 -16.92
CA ASP A 37 -0.34 -5.98 -17.32
C ASP A 37 -1.57 -6.65 -16.70
N LYS A 38 -1.49 -7.96 -16.42
CA LYS A 38 -2.51 -8.69 -15.66
C LYS A 38 -2.59 -8.20 -14.21
N GLU A 39 -1.45 -7.98 -13.56
CA GLU A 39 -1.40 -7.44 -12.19
C GLU A 39 -1.98 -6.02 -12.15
N LYS A 40 -1.55 -5.13 -13.06
CA LYS A 40 -2.09 -3.78 -13.19
C LYS A 40 -3.60 -3.79 -13.42
N THR A 41 -4.09 -4.66 -14.30
CA THR A 41 -5.54 -4.82 -14.57
C THR A 41 -6.30 -5.26 -13.32
N ASN A 42 -5.78 -6.22 -12.56
CA ASN A 42 -6.40 -6.63 -11.30
C ASN A 42 -6.46 -5.46 -10.30
N ILE A 43 -5.38 -4.67 -10.22
CA ILE A 43 -5.32 -3.50 -9.34
C ILE A 43 -6.34 -2.45 -9.79
N CYS A 44 -6.49 -2.17 -11.10
CA CYS A 44 -7.55 -1.28 -11.61
C CYS A 44 -8.94 -1.71 -11.12
N TYR A 45 -9.21 -3.00 -11.22
CA TYR A 45 -10.54 -3.55 -10.97
C TYR A 45 -10.86 -3.55 -9.47
N LEU A 46 -9.87 -3.84 -8.64
CA LEU A 46 -10.01 -4.01 -7.20
C LEU A 46 -9.77 -2.73 -6.40
N SER A 47 -9.41 -1.59 -7.03
CA SER A 47 -9.12 -0.33 -6.32
C SER A 47 -10.35 0.51 -6.00
N PHE A 48 -11.54 0.06 -6.40
CA PHE A 48 -12.83 0.70 -6.11
C PHE A 48 -13.73 -0.26 -5.34
N PRO A 49 -14.60 0.26 -4.45
CA PRO A 49 -15.58 -0.58 -3.76
C PRO A 49 -16.56 -1.19 -4.76
N ASP A 50 -17.08 -2.38 -4.44
CA ASP A 50 -18.08 -3.08 -5.28
C ASP A 50 -19.37 -2.26 -5.46
N SER A 51 -19.70 -1.41 -4.48
CA SER A 51 -20.78 -0.43 -4.56
C SER A 51 -20.38 0.92 -4.01
N ASN A 52 -20.77 1.98 -4.71
CA ASN A 52 -20.53 3.37 -4.31
C ASN A 52 -21.63 3.92 -3.36
N SER A 53 -22.71 3.17 -3.12
CA SER A 53 -23.90 3.66 -2.39
C SER A 53 -23.68 3.92 -0.89
N GLY A 54 -22.53 3.51 -0.33
CA GLY A 54 -22.15 3.74 1.07
C GLY A 54 -20.78 4.39 1.26
N CYS A 55 -20.14 4.88 0.20
CA CYS A 55 -18.72 5.29 0.24
C CYS A 55 -18.50 6.80 0.20
N LEU A 56 -19.51 7.60 0.56
CA LEU A 56 -19.36 9.06 0.66
C LEU A 56 -18.27 9.43 1.68
N GLY A 57 -17.31 10.24 1.26
CA GLY A 57 -16.12 10.59 2.03
C GLY A 57 -14.95 9.66 1.71
N ASP A 58 -14.22 9.27 2.75
CA ASP A 58 -13.00 8.47 2.65
C ASP A 58 -13.22 7.06 3.20
N THR A 59 -12.88 6.04 2.41
CA THR A 59 -13.03 4.62 2.74
C THR A 59 -11.69 3.91 2.57
N GLN A 60 -11.36 3.01 3.50
CA GLN A 60 -10.20 2.14 3.37
C GLN A 60 -10.61 0.67 3.33
N PHE A 61 -9.96 -0.08 2.45
CA PHE A 61 -10.16 -1.52 2.34
C PHE A 61 -8.89 -2.16 1.75
N CYS A 62 -8.82 -3.48 1.79
CA CYS A 62 -7.69 -4.21 1.24
C CYS A 62 -8.15 -5.37 0.38
N PHE A 63 -7.35 -5.71 -0.62
CA PHE A 63 -7.55 -6.88 -1.45
C PHE A 63 -6.24 -7.67 -1.56
N ARG A 64 -6.35 -8.94 -1.94
CA ARG A 64 -5.19 -9.75 -2.35
C ARG A 64 -5.36 -10.19 -3.80
N PHE A 65 -4.27 -10.26 -4.54
CA PHE A 65 -4.27 -10.72 -5.92
C PHE A 65 -3.04 -11.59 -6.20
N ARG A 66 -3.20 -12.56 -7.09
CA ARG A 66 -2.15 -13.53 -7.39
C ARG A 66 -1.00 -12.87 -8.13
N GLN A 67 0.22 -13.13 -7.67
CA GLN A 67 1.45 -12.82 -8.40
C GLN A 67 1.53 -13.70 -9.65
N SER A 68 2.03 -13.15 -10.75
CA SER A 68 2.25 -13.90 -11.99
C SER A 68 3.39 -14.92 -11.81
N SER A 69 3.16 -16.15 -12.29
CA SER A 69 4.14 -17.25 -12.25
C SER A 69 5.40 -16.87 -13.04
N GLY A 70 6.59 -17.13 -12.48
CA GLY A 70 7.88 -16.89 -13.16
C GLY A 70 8.81 -15.89 -12.46
N ARG A 71 8.32 -15.11 -11.49
CA ARG A 71 9.18 -14.32 -10.60
C ARG A 71 9.73 -15.20 -9.47
N ARG A 72 10.75 -16.00 -9.79
CA ARG A 72 11.65 -16.53 -8.77
C ARG A 72 12.53 -15.36 -8.30
N VAL A 73 12.05 -14.62 -7.32
CA VAL A 73 12.87 -13.56 -6.72
C VAL A 73 13.91 -14.25 -5.83
N SER A 74 15.18 -14.11 -6.19
CA SER A 74 16.38 -14.53 -5.45
C SER A 74 16.54 -13.87 -4.06
N LEU A 75 15.56 -13.08 -3.62
CA LEU A 75 15.43 -12.46 -2.28
C LEU A 75 14.85 -13.40 -1.21
N HIS A 76 14.55 -14.65 -1.56
CA HIS A 76 14.00 -15.67 -0.66
C HIS A 76 14.86 -15.92 0.60
N CYS A 77 16.12 -15.47 0.66
CA CYS A 77 17.01 -15.80 1.78
C CYS A 77 16.92 -14.82 2.99
N LEU A 78 16.70 -13.52 2.77
CA LEU A 78 16.83 -12.52 3.85
C LEU A 78 15.54 -12.35 4.67
N LEU A 79 14.38 -12.27 4.02
CA LEU A 79 13.12 -12.11 4.74
C LEU A 79 12.65 -13.42 5.40
N ASP A 80 13.10 -14.57 4.91
CA ASP A 80 12.81 -15.89 5.52
C ASP A 80 13.45 -16.05 6.91
N HIS A 81 14.54 -15.33 7.18
CA HIS A 81 15.16 -15.37 8.51
C HIS A 81 14.25 -14.73 9.56
N TYR A 82 13.59 -13.62 9.21
CA TYR A 82 12.66 -12.92 10.10
C TYR A 82 11.28 -13.60 10.17
N ASP A 83 10.94 -14.45 9.21
CA ASP A 83 9.63 -15.13 9.15
C ASP A 83 9.46 -16.23 10.22
N LYS A 84 10.56 -16.67 10.85
CA LYS A 84 10.50 -17.61 11.99
C LYS A 84 9.84 -16.99 13.21
N ASP A 85 10.18 -15.73 13.49
CA ASP A 85 9.74 -15.02 14.69
C ASP A 85 8.45 -14.24 14.47
N LEU A 86 7.86 -14.27 13.26
CA LEU A 86 6.58 -13.62 12.97
C LEU A 86 5.39 -14.50 13.40
N PRO A 87 4.33 -13.91 13.98
CA PRO A 87 3.04 -14.58 14.11
C PRO A 87 2.50 -15.07 12.75
N VAL A 88 1.74 -16.17 12.77
CA VAL A 88 1.20 -16.80 11.54
C VAL A 88 0.42 -15.81 10.67
N TYR A 89 -0.35 -14.90 11.27
CA TYR A 89 -1.15 -13.92 10.55
C TYR A 89 -0.34 -12.78 9.90
N LEU A 90 0.96 -12.66 10.22
CA LEU A 90 1.88 -11.67 9.65
C LEU A 90 2.83 -12.26 8.61
N LYS A 91 2.79 -13.58 8.39
CA LYS A 91 3.64 -14.25 7.41
C LYS A 91 3.19 -13.92 5.99
N LYS A 92 4.15 -13.68 5.11
CA LYS A 92 3.88 -13.45 3.68
C LYS A 92 3.38 -14.73 3.01
N ASP A 93 2.49 -14.59 2.04
CA ASP A 93 2.15 -15.67 1.11
C ASP A 93 2.90 -15.41 -0.21
N PRO A 94 3.85 -16.27 -0.61
CA PRO A 94 4.66 -16.03 -1.82
C PRO A 94 3.84 -16.01 -3.11
N ALA A 95 2.60 -16.51 -3.10
CA ALA A 95 1.72 -16.52 -4.27
C ALA A 95 0.92 -15.22 -4.46
N TYR A 96 0.92 -14.30 -3.49
CA TYR A 96 0.05 -13.13 -3.50
C TYR A 96 0.78 -11.81 -3.23
N PHE A 97 0.20 -10.76 -3.80
CA PHE A 97 0.37 -9.39 -3.36
C PHE A 97 -0.87 -8.93 -2.59
N TYR A 98 -0.67 -7.97 -1.70
CA TYR A 98 -1.71 -7.29 -0.94
C TYR A 98 -1.79 -5.85 -1.42
N GLY A 99 -2.98 -5.42 -1.83
CA GLY A 99 -3.30 -4.03 -2.12
C GLY A 99 -4.07 -3.40 -0.97
N TYR A 100 -3.59 -2.28 -0.47
CA TYR A 100 -4.22 -1.46 0.56
C TYR A 100 -4.75 -0.19 -0.09
N VAL A 101 -6.03 0.10 0.09
CA VAL A 101 -6.72 1.13 -0.67
C VAL A 101 -7.15 2.27 0.25
N TYR A 102 -6.94 3.50 -0.20
CA TYR A 102 -7.62 4.68 0.28
C TYR A 102 -8.46 5.23 -0.85
N PHE A 103 -9.78 5.12 -0.73
CA PHE A 103 -10.73 5.59 -1.72
C PHE A 103 -11.45 6.84 -1.20
N ARG A 104 -11.47 7.90 -2.01
CA ARG A 104 -12.23 9.12 -1.75
C ARG A 104 -13.35 9.24 -2.76
N GLN A 105 -14.58 9.45 -2.28
CA GLN A 105 -15.72 9.83 -3.08
C GLN A 105 -16.40 11.06 -2.48
N VAL A 106 -16.32 12.19 -3.17
CA VAL A 106 -16.90 13.46 -2.74
C VAL A 106 -17.88 13.94 -3.80
N ARG A 107 -18.99 14.56 -3.38
CA ARG A 107 -19.93 15.18 -4.32
C ARG A 107 -19.24 16.34 -5.02
N ASP A 108 -19.26 16.29 -6.34
CA ASP A 108 -18.76 17.37 -7.18
C ASP A 108 -19.73 17.58 -8.33
N LYS A 109 -20.46 18.71 -8.28
CA LYS A 109 -21.49 19.06 -9.26
C LYS A 109 -20.89 19.52 -10.59
N SER A 110 -19.60 19.85 -10.64
CA SER A 110 -18.92 20.22 -11.88
C SER A 110 -18.65 19.01 -12.78
N LEU A 111 -18.62 17.81 -12.20
CA LEU A 111 -18.38 16.56 -12.91
C LEU A 111 -19.68 15.96 -13.45
N LYS A 112 -19.62 15.39 -14.67
CA LYS A 112 -20.79 14.76 -15.34
C LYS A 112 -21.49 13.68 -14.50
N ARG A 113 -20.72 12.94 -13.68
CA ARG A 113 -21.25 11.89 -12.79
C ARG A 113 -21.68 12.41 -11.41
N GLY A 114 -21.45 13.68 -11.11
CA GLY A 114 -21.80 14.30 -9.82
C GLY A 114 -20.88 13.94 -8.64
N TYR A 115 -19.83 13.17 -8.89
CA TYR A 115 -18.89 12.70 -7.87
C TYR A 115 -17.45 12.74 -8.39
N PHE A 116 -16.55 13.25 -7.55
CA PHE A 116 -15.13 13.02 -7.64
C PHE A 116 -14.83 11.67 -6.98
N GLN A 117 -14.19 10.76 -7.69
CA GLN A 117 -13.85 9.42 -7.21
C GLN A 117 -12.37 9.16 -7.44
N LYS A 118 -11.65 8.71 -6.42
CA LYS A 118 -10.21 8.56 -6.50
C LYS A 118 -9.68 7.52 -5.53
N SER A 119 -8.75 6.67 -5.96
CA SER A 119 -8.10 5.69 -5.08
C SER A 119 -6.57 5.85 -5.05
N LEU A 120 -5.97 5.71 -3.88
CA LEU A 120 -4.54 5.48 -3.73
C LEU A 120 -4.37 4.04 -3.24
N VAL A 121 -3.53 3.26 -3.92
CA VAL A 121 -3.30 1.85 -3.60
C VAL A 121 -1.83 1.65 -3.23
N LEU A 122 -1.56 1.12 -2.05
CA LEU A 122 -0.22 0.66 -1.67
C LEU A 122 -0.16 -0.84 -1.89
N ILE A 123 0.83 -1.32 -2.64
CA ILE A 123 1.04 -2.76 -2.85
C ILE A 123 2.19 -3.23 -1.97
N SER A 124 2.00 -4.36 -1.27
CA SER A 124 3.04 -5.00 -0.47
C SER A 124 2.94 -6.52 -0.52
N LYS A 125 4.05 -7.20 -0.22
CA LYS A 125 4.06 -8.63 0.11
C LYS A 125 3.72 -8.91 1.57
N LEU A 126 3.75 -7.87 2.41
CA LEU A 126 3.52 -7.99 3.85
C LEU A 126 2.03 -7.76 4.14
N PRO A 127 1.36 -8.63 4.93
CA PRO A 127 -0.05 -8.49 5.27
C PRO A 127 -0.30 -7.53 6.46
N TYR A 128 0.37 -6.36 6.50
CA TYR A 128 0.33 -5.44 7.65
C TYR A 128 -0.78 -4.39 7.52
N ILE A 129 -2.05 -4.85 7.52
CA ILE A 129 -3.24 -4.03 7.21
C ILE A 129 -3.27 -2.69 7.96
N HIS A 130 -3.21 -2.73 9.31
CA HIS A 130 -3.31 -1.52 10.14
C HIS A 130 -2.19 -0.52 9.84
N PHE A 131 -0.97 -1.01 9.63
CA PHE A 131 0.18 -0.17 9.32
C PHE A 131 -0.01 0.56 7.99
N PHE A 132 -0.32 -0.16 6.91
CA PHE A 132 -0.46 0.45 5.59
C PHE A 132 -1.70 1.34 5.49
N HIS A 133 -2.77 1.04 6.21
CA HIS A 133 -3.90 1.96 6.33
C HIS A 133 -3.48 3.29 7.00
N THR A 134 -2.66 3.26 8.06
CA THR A 134 -2.14 4.48 8.68
C THR A 134 -1.23 5.26 7.72
N VAL A 135 -0.34 4.57 6.99
CA VAL A 135 0.51 5.19 5.95
C VAL A 135 -0.35 5.87 4.89
N LEU A 136 -1.36 5.18 4.36
CA LEU A 136 -2.27 5.74 3.37
C LEU A 136 -3.08 6.93 3.89
N LYS A 137 -3.51 6.91 5.15
CA LYS A 137 -4.18 8.06 5.79
C LYS A 137 -3.28 9.29 5.85
N GLN A 138 -1.97 9.11 5.95
CA GLN A 138 -1.01 10.22 5.93
C GLN A 138 -0.74 10.76 4.52
N ILE A 139 -0.70 9.88 3.51
CA ILE A 139 -0.33 10.25 2.15
C ILE A 139 -1.54 10.69 1.31
N ALA A 140 -2.63 9.93 1.34
CA ALA A 140 -3.72 10.04 0.37
C ALA A 140 -4.45 11.40 0.41
N PRO A 141 -4.85 11.95 1.58
CA PRO A 141 -5.57 13.23 1.60
C PRO A 141 -4.75 14.35 0.96
N GLU A 142 -3.47 14.41 1.33
CA GLU A 142 -2.54 15.41 0.84
C GLU A 142 -2.23 15.21 -0.64
N TYR A 143 -2.06 13.98 -1.12
CA TYR A 143 -1.89 13.70 -2.55
C TYR A 143 -3.16 13.97 -3.39
N PHE A 144 -4.35 13.86 -2.81
CA PHE A 144 -5.56 14.18 -3.54
C PHE A 144 -5.67 15.69 -3.83
N GLU A 145 -5.10 16.52 -2.94
CA GLU A 145 -4.99 17.97 -3.10
C GLU A 145 -3.70 18.41 -3.83
N LYS A 146 -2.56 17.84 -3.44
CA LYS A 146 -1.20 18.14 -3.92
C LYS A 146 -0.83 17.15 -5.02
N SER A 147 -0.36 17.66 -6.15
CA SER A 147 -0.05 16.87 -7.35
C SER A 147 1.04 15.79 -7.13
N GLU A 148 1.38 15.07 -8.20
CA GLU A 148 2.35 13.96 -8.21
C GLU A 148 3.67 14.18 -7.45
N PRO A 149 4.31 15.37 -7.43
CA PRO A 149 5.54 15.58 -6.67
C PRO A 149 5.43 15.28 -5.17
N TYR A 150 4.24 15.46 -4.58
CA TYR A 150 4.01 15.10 -3.18
C TYR A 150 4.15 13.58 -2.97
N LEU A 151 3.68 12.79 -3.93
CA LEU A 151 3.78 11.34 -3.87
C LEU A 151 5.21 10.86 -4.04
N GLU A 152 5.98 11.50 -4.92
CA GLU A 152 7.39 11.20 -5.12
C GLU A 152 8.19 11.41 -3.84
N ALA A 153 7.93 12.51 -3.13
CA ALA A 153 8.54 12.77 -1.83
C ALA A 153 8.16 11.67 -0.80
N ALA A 154 6.89 11.26 -0.76
CA ALA A 154 6.43 10.20 0.13
C ALA A 154 7.13 8.86 -0.16
N CYS A 155 7.26 8.49 -1.43
CA CYS A 155 7.98 7.29 -1.84
C CYS A 155 9.46 7.36 -1.45
N ASN A 156 10.12 8.51 -1.66
CA ASN A 156 11.51 8.71 -1.27
C ASN A 156 11.75 8.55 0.25
N ASP A 157 10.79 8.96 1.08
CA ASP A 157 10.84 8.74 2.53
C ASP A 157 10.70 7.24 2.87
N VAL A 158 9.75 6.54 2.24
CA VAL A 158 9.51 5.10 2.40
C VAL A 158 10.73 4.27 2.00
N ASP A 159 11.41 4.65 0.92
CA ASP A 159 12.61 3.96 0.44
C ASP A 159 13.79 4.04 1.41
N ARG A 160 13.76 4.99 2.36
CA ARG A 160 14.79 5.16 3.39
C ARG A 160 14.45 4.45 4.70
N TRP A 161 13.29 3.79 4.79
CA TRP A 161 12.89 3.10 6.01
C TRP A 161 13.82 1.94 6.37
N PRO A 162 14.14 1.75 7.67
CA PRO A 162 14.93 0.61 8.13
C PRO A 162 14.17 -0.70 7.94
N ALA A 163 14.89 -1.83 7.87
CA ALA A 163 14.30 -3.15 7.70
C ALA A 163 13.17 -3.47 8.71
N PRO A 164 12.11 -4.19 8.28
CA PRO A 164 10.98 -4.57 9.13
C PRO A 164 11.35 -5.72 10.09
N VAL A 165 12.15 -5.43 11.13
CA VAL A 165 12.60 -6.45 12.09
C VAL A 165 11.53 -6.68 13.17
N PRO A 166 11.02 -7.92 13.35
CA PRO A 166 10.10 -8.27 14.44
C PRO A 166 10.65 -7.93 15.82
N GLY A 167 9.78 -7.52 16.73
CA GLY A 167 10.10 -7.20 18.12
C GLY A 167 10.75 -5.84 18.36
N LYS A 168 11.33 -5.22 17.33
CA LYS A 168 11.95 -3.90 17.41
C LYS A 168 10.93 -2.79 17.13
N THR A 169 11.02 -1.72 17.91
CA THR A 169 10.33 -0.47 17.59
C THR A 169 11.11 0.27 16.50
N LEU A 170 10.44 0.56 15.39
CA LEU A 170 10.93 1.30 14.25
C LEU A 170 10.36 2.72 14.28
N HIS A 171 11.17 3.68 13.86
CA HIS A 171 10.80 5.06 13.65
C HIS A 171 10.87 5.32 12.15
N LEU A 172 9.72 5.57 11.54
CA LEU A 172 9.54 5.64 10.09
C LEU A 172 9.15 7.07 9.70
N PRO A 173 10.11 7.90 9.25
CA PRO A 173 9.82 9.24 8.76
C PRO A 173 8.96 9.18 7.50
N ILE A 174 7.95 10.02 7.39
CA ILE A 174 7.07 10.11 6.23
C ILE A 174 6.40 11.48 6.20
N MET A 175 6.64 12.26 5.15
CA MET A 175 5.99 13.55 4.92
C MET A 175 6.05 14.51 6.11
N GLY A 176 7.23 14.60 6.74
CA GLY A 176 7.48 15.49 7.88
C GLY A 176 6.98 14.99 9.24
N VAL A 177 6.35 13.81 9.31
CA VAL A 177 6.02 13.14 10.58
C VAL A 177 6.88 11.88 10.78
N VAL A 178 6.98 11.40 12.02
CA VAL A 178 7.67 10.14 12.33
C VAL A 178 6.68 9.14 12.91
N MET A 179 6.39 8.08 12.17
CA MET A 179 5.53 6.99 12.62
C MET A 179 6.32 6.01 13.48
N LYS A 180 5.85 5.75 14.70
CA LYS A 180 6.42 4.72 15.58
C LYS A 180 5.65 3.42 15.40
N VAL A 181 6.32 2.36 14.96
CA VAL A 181 5.70 1.05 14.74
C VAL A 181 6.55 -0.05 15.36
N ARG A 182 5.93 -1.03 16.02
CA ARG A 182 6.60 -2.27 16.45
C ARG A 182 5.95 -3.43 15.73
N ILE A 183 6.77 -4.22 15.04
CA ILE A 183 6.29 -5.45 14.38
C ILE A 183 6.18 -6.53 15.46
N PRO A 184 5.01 -7.17 15.63
CA PRO A 184 4.86 -8.22 16.63
C PRO A 184 5.75 -9.44 16.37
N THR A 185 6.08 -10.15 17.45
CA THR A 185 6.75 -11.46 17.41
C THR A 185 5.76 -12.58 17.76
N CYS A 186 6.07 -13.82 17.38
CA CYS A 186 5.31 -15.01 17.75
C CYS A 186 5.31 -15.28 19.27
N HIS A 187 6.21 -14.63 20.01
CA HIS A 187 6.31 -14.70 21.46
C HIS A 187 5.54 -13.59 22.19
N ASP A 188 4.96 -12.63 21.46
CA ASP A 188 4.17 -11.57 22.08
C ASP A 188 2.86 -12.13 22.65
N LYS A 189 2.56 -11.76 23.91
CA LYS A 189 1.30 -12.14 24.53
C LYS A 189 0.15 -11.32 23.92
N PRO A 190 -0.99 -11.94 23.56
CA PRO A 190 -2.14 -11.19 23.08
C PRO A 190 -2.59 -10.17 24.14
N GLY A 191 -2.64 -8.89 23.77
CA GLY A 191 -3.11 -7.80 24.65
C GLY A 191 -2.03 -6.91 25.30
N THR A 192 -0.75 -7.10 25.01
CA THR A 192 0.30 -6.20 25.52
C THR A 192 0.62 -5.11 24.48
N THR A 193 -0.14 -4.03 24.46
CA THR A 193 0.23 -2.81 23.75
C THR A 193 1.29 -2.08 24.56
N GLN A 194 2.50 -1.93 24.01
CA GLN A 194 3.53 -0.99 24.51
C GLN A 194 3.72 0.16 23.53
#